data_AF-A0A7S2V2D5-F1
#
_entry.id   AF-A0A7S2V2D5-F1
#
_cell.length_a   1.000
_cell.length_b   1.000
_cell.length_c   1.000
_cell.angle_alpha   90.00
_cell.angle_beta   90.00
_cell.angle_gamma   90.00
#
_symmetry.space_group_name_H-M   'P 1'
#
loop_
_entity.id
_entity.type
_entity.pdbx_description
1 polymer ?
#
loop_
_entity_poly.entity_id
_entity_poly.type
_entity_poly.pdbx_seq_one_letter_code
_entity_poly.pdbx_strand_id
1 'polypeptide(L)'
;MKAASGGWFSAFVEANLRGMADPPGSKLGKRRVTRLLCLHFMLALSRNKKRAFTTGHAHAAKDLNIPVPVVRYLFNLFAAEERGFSMAKYSRTQTLKAKLHMHIVVLALLLGRGILDLNLLRQDLQVPPVKMTALARETGCTVETRGGKNGTHRAVLKLPLNFPVQQKAKGQKARR
;
A
#
# COMPACT_ATOMS: atom_id res chain seq x y z
N MET A 1 -13.93 10.50 -18.97
CA MET A 1 -14.01 11.41 -17.81
C MET A 1 -12.78 11.20 -16.92
N LYS A 2 -11.76 12.04 -17.05
CA LYS A 2 -10.58 12.07 -16.16
C LYS A 2 -10.80 13.21 -15.17
N ALA A 3 -11.31 12.91 -13.98
CA ALA A 3 -11.14 13.81 -12.85
C ALA A 3 -9.70 13.61 -12.35
N ALA A 4 -8.76 14.37 -12.93
CA ALA A 4 -7.47 14.58 -12.30
C ALA A 4 -7.73 15.55 -11.14
N SER A 5 -8.06 15.01 -9.97
CA SER A 5 -7.91 15.76 -8.73
C SER A 5 -6.42 16.09 -8.60
N GLY A 6 -6.03 17.30 -8.99
CA GLY A 6 -4.71 17.89 -8.77
C GLY A 6 -4.44 18.19 -7.30
N GLY A 7 -4.96 17.37 -6.40
CA GLY A 7 -4.71 17.43 -4.98
C GLY A 7 -3.34 16.85 -4.67
N TRP A 8 -2.67 17.46 -3.69
CA TRP A 8 -1.42 16.95 -3.14
C TRP A 8 -1.57 15.53 -2.56
N PHE A 9 -2.81 15.13 -2.20
CA PHE A 9 -3.13 13.86 -1.59
C PHE A 9 -3.78 12.86 -2.57
N SER A 10 -3.69 11.58 -2.22
CA SER A 10 -4.38 10.54 -2.97
C SER A 10 -5.89 10.59 -2.68
N ALA A 11 -6.73 10.09 -3.60
CA ALA A 11 -8.18 10.12 -3.40
C ALA A 11 -8.59 9.41 -2.10
N PHE A 12 -7.92 8.31 -1.75
CA PHE A 12 -8.13 7.62 -0.48
C PHE A 12 -7.76 8.49 0.72
N VAL A 13 -6.61 9.18 0.68
CA VAL A 13 -6.15 10.04 1.78
C VAL A 13 -7.09 11.23 1.97
N GLU A 14 -7.52 11.88 0.89
CA GLU A 14 -8.48 12.99 0.94
C GLU A 14 -9.83 12.56 1.55
N ALA A 15 -10.36 11.42 1.11
CA ALA A 15 -11.60 10.89 1.65
C ALA A 15 -11.50 10.63 3.17
N ASN A 16 -10.36 10.11 3.63
CA ASN A 16 -10.13 9.85 5.06
C ASN A 16 -9.85 11.12 5.88
N LEU A 17 -9.23 12.15 5.29
CA LEU A 17 -9.01 13.44 5.94
C LEU A 17 -10.34 14.17 6.17
N ARG A 18 -11.23 14.18 5.16
CA ARG A 18 -12.56 14.80 5.28
C ARG A 18 -13.45 14.11 6.32
N GLY A 19 -13.29 12.80 6.50
CA GLY A 19 -14.02 12.01 7.49
C GLY A 19 -13.42 12.02 8.92
N MET A 20 -12.44 12.89 9.21
CA MET A 20 -11.90 13.01 10.56
C MET A 20 -12.85 13.83 11.45
N ALA A 21 -13.54 13.14 12.36
CA ALA A 21 -14.37 13.77 13.38
C ALA A 21 -13.54 14.27 14.59
N ASP A 22 -12.37 13.68 14.83
CA ASP A 22 -11.53 14.03 15.97
C ASP A 22 -10.71 15.30 15.68
N PRO A 23 -10.64 16.26 16.61
CA PRO A 23 -9.81 17.44 16.44
C PRO A 23 -8.33 17.01 16.34
N PRO A 24 -7.54 17.60 15.41
CA PRO A 24 -6.16 17.20 15.15
C PRO A 24 -5.23 17.37 16.37
N GLY A 25 -5.63 18.18 17.36
CA GLY A 25 -4.91 18.35 18.63
C GLY A 25 -5.03 17.16 19.60
N SER A 26 -6.04 16.30 19.45
CA SER A 26 -6.26 15.14 20.33
C SER A 26 -5.20 14.04 20.10
N LYS A 27 -4.89 13.23 21.12
CA LYS A 27 -3.95 12.09 20.98
C LYS A 27 -4.39 11.12 19.87
N LEU A 28 -5.69 10.87 19.74
CA LEU A 28 -6.27 10.00 18.72
C LEU A 28 -6.20 10.63 17.33
N GLY A 29 -6.51 11.93 17.22
CA GLY A 29 -6.35 12.71 15.98
C GLY A 29 -4.91 12.70 15.49
N LYS A 30 -3.93 12.98 16.38
CA LYS A 30 -2.50 12.92 16.06
C LYS A 30 -2.09 11.55 15.51
N ARG A 31 -2.45 10.45 16.19
CA ARG A 31 -2.15 9.09 15.71
C ARG A 31 -2.76 8.80 14.34
N ARG A 32 -4.00 9.25 14.10
CA ARG A 32 -4.69 9.05 12.83
C ARG A 32 -4.03 9.85 11.70
N VAL A 33 -3.69 11.12 11.94
CA VAL A 33 -2.98 11.97 10.99
C VAL A 33 -1.60 11.38 10.67
N THR A 34 -0.85 10.90 11.67
CA THR A 34 0.43 10.22 11.45
C THR A 34 0.27 9.00 10.55
N ARG A 35 -0.76 8.17 10.78
CA ARG A 35 -1.05 7.01 9.94
C ARG A 35 -1.41 7.41 8.51
N LEU A 36 -2.19 8.48 8.32
CA LEU A 36 -2.51 9.01 6.99
C LEU A 36 -1.28 9.52 6.27
N LEU A 37 -0.39 10.22 6.98
CA LEU A 37 0.86 10.72 6.43
C LEU A 37 1.79 9.56 6.03
N CYS A 38 1.93 8.55 6.89
CA CYS A 38 2.65 7.31 6.55
C CYS A 38 2.08 6.63 5.30
N LEU A 39 0.74 6.53 5.21
CA LEU A 39 0.07 5.94 4.05
C LEU A 39 0.37 6.74 2.78
N HIS A 40 0.28 8.07 2.84
CA HIS A 40 0.60 8.95 1.73
C HIS A 40 2.02 8.72 1.21
N PHE A 41 3.02 8.66 2.10
CA PHE A 41 4.42 8.41 1.72
C PHE A 41 4.62 7.02 1.11
N MET A 42 3.97 5.98 1.65
CA MET A 42 4.02 4.64 1.08
C MET A 42 3.35 4.58 -0.31
N LEU A 43 2.24 5.29 -0.51
CA LEU A 43 1.58 5.41 -1.81
C LEU A 43 2.45 6.15 -2.83
N ALA A 44 3.09 7.25 -2.43
CA ALA A 44 4.04 7.99 -3.28
C ALA A 44 5.19 7.08 -3.74
N LEU A 45 5.78 6.31 -2.82
CA LEU A 45 6.80 5.33 -3.16
C LEU A 45 6.26 4.25 -4.11
N SER A 46 5.07 3.70 -3.84
CA SER A 46 4.46 2.64 -4.67
C SER A 46 4.15 3.10 -6.10
N ARG A 47 3.68 4.35 -6.26
CA ARG A 47 3.35 4.95 -7.56
C ARG A 47 4.58 5.21 -8.42
N ASN A 48 5.72 5.48 -7.80
CA ASN A 48 6.96 5.63 -8.52
C ASN A 48 7.28 4.32 -9.28
N LYS A 49 7.41 4.38 -10.61
CA LYS A 49 7.68 3.22 -11.45
C LYS A 49 9.17 2.91 -11.60
N LYS A 50 10.07 3.75 -11.06
CA LYS A 50 11.52 3.52 -11.07
C LYS A 50 11.81 2.18 -10.36
N ARG A 51 12.49 1.28 -11.09
CA ARG A 51 12.92 -0.03 -10.57
C ARG A 51 14.13 0.08 -9.67
N ALA A 52 15.01 1.04 -9.98
CA ALA A 52 16.18 1.37 -9.20
C ALA A 52 16.26 2.88 -8.94
N PHE A 53 16.73 3.24 -7.75
CA PHE A 53 17.12 4.57 -7.36
C PHE A 53 18.65 4.58 -7.34
N THR A 54 19.24 5.18 -8.37
CA THR A 54 20.69 5.35 -8.51
C THR A 54 21.17 6.62 -7.82
N THR A 55 20.25 7.51 -7.45
CA THR A 55 20.52 8.75 -6.73
C THR A 55 20.32 8.55 -5.23
N GLY A 56 21.19 9.14 -4.41
CA GLY A 56 21.13 9.00 -2.95
C GLY A 56 19.80 9.48 -2.34
N HIS A 57 19.57 9.16 -1.07
CA HIS A 57 18.31 9.42 -0.34
C HIS A 57 17.78 10.86 -0.48
N ALA A 58 18.65 11.87 -0.52
CA ALA A 58 18.25 13.26 -0.63
C ALA A 58 17.59 13.60 -1.97
N HIS A 59 18.02 12.96 -3.06
CA HIS A 59 17.41 13.16 -4.38
C HIS A 59 16.08 12.42 -4.47
N ALA A 60 16.03 11.18 -3.98
CA ALA A 60 14.78 10.43 -3.87
C ALA A 60 13.72 11.15 -3.02
N ALA A 61 14.14 11.83 -1.95
CA ALA A 61 13.29 12.68 -1.12
C ALA A 61 12.66 13.84 -1.90
N LYS A 62 13.44 14.53 -2.74
CA LYS A 62 12.92 15.59 -3.62
C LYS A 62 11.96 15.04 -4.67
N ASP A 63 12.36 13.96 -5.35
CA ASP A 63 11.56 13.30 -6.40
C ASP A 63 10.20 12.83 -5.90
N LEU A 64 10.18 12.25 -4.70
CA LEU A 64 8.96 11.69 -4.10
C LEU A 64 8.18 12.72 -3.28
N ASN A 65 8.76 13.90 -3.03
CA ASN A 65 8.26 14.89 -2.08
C ASN A 65 8.03 14.30 -0.67
N ILE A 66 9.03 13.56 -0.17
CA ILE A 66 9.01 12.88 1.14
C ILE A 66 10.21 13.34 1.96
N PRO A 67 10.08 13.57 3.28
CA PRO A 67 11.22 13.89 4.13
C PRO A 67 12.33 12.83 4.06
N VAL A 68 13.60 13.26 4.01
CA VAL A 68 14.78 12.37 3.91
C VAL A 68 14.79 11.24 4.96
N PRO A 69 14.48 11.48 6.25
CA PRO A 69 14.48 10.41 7.25
C PRO A 69 13.44 9.32 6.93
N VAL A 70 12.30 9.71 6.37
CA VAL A 70 11.22 8.79 5.98
C VAL A 70 11.61 8.00 4.75
N VAL A 71 12.24 8.63 3.74
CA VAL A 71 12.75 7.90 2.56
C VAL A 71 13.77 6.85 2.97
N ARG A 72 14.73 7.21 3.84
CA ARG A 72 15.72 6.26 4.38
C ARG A 72 15.03 5.07 5.05
N TYR A 73 14.03 5.35 5.90
CA TYR A 73 13.27 4.29 6.57
C TYR A 73 12.51 3.40 5.59
N LEU A 74 11.83 3.98 4.60
CA LEU A 74 11.09 3.23 3.58
C LEU A 74 12.02 2.39 2.68
N PHE A 75 13.20 2.90 2.33
CA PHE A 75 14.18 2.17 1.54
C PHE A 75 14.73 0.98 2.33
N ASN A 76 15.04 1.16 3.61
CA ASN A 76 15.47 0.05 4.47
C ASN A 76 14.43 -1.08 4.57
N LEU A 77 13.13 -0.75 4.47
CA LEU A 77 12.05 -1.74 4.59
C LEU A 77 11.62 -2.39 3.28
N PHE A 78 11.65 -1.61 2.18
CA PHE A 78 10.98 -1.93 0.92
C PHE A 78 11.90 -1.80 -0.30
N ALA A 79 13.21 -1.59 -0.13
CA ALA A 79 14.21 -1.67 -1.17
C ALA A 79 15.40 -2.52 -0.72
N ALA A 80 16.11 -3.11 -1.67
CA ALA A 80 17.37 -3.78 -1.45
C ALA A 80 18.50 -2.84 -1.86
N GLU A 81 19.50 -2.69 -1.00
CA GLU A 81 20.71 -1.96 -1.34
C GLU A 81 21.62 -2.86 -2.19
N GLU A 82 21.90 -2.43 -3.40
CA GLU A 82 22.90 -3.01 -4.28
C GLU A 82 24.26 -2.39 -3.93
N ARG A 83 25.20 -3.23 -3.48
CA ARG A 83 26.58 -2.79 -3.21
C ARG A 83 27.24 -2.42 -4.54
N GLY A 84 27.38 -1.11 -4.78
CA GLY A 84 28.14 -0.54 -5.90
C GLY A 84 29.40 0.19 -5.41
N PHE A 85 30.36 0.38 -6.30
CA PHE A 85 31.68 0.93 -5.98
C PHE A 85 31.70 2.44 -5.63
N SER A 86 30.68 3.24 -5.98
CA SER A 86 30.72 4.70 -5.74
C SER A 86 29.41 5.35 -5.30
N MET A 87 28.25 4.73 -5.52
CA MET A 87 26.96 5.23 -5.02
C MET A 87 26.05 4.08 -4.56
N ALA A 88 25.38 4.29 -3.43
CA ALA A 88 24.34 3.38 -2.94
C ALA A 88 23.19 3.35 -3.94
N LYS A 89 22.96 2.19 -4.53
CA LYS A 89 21.87 1.96 -5.47
C LYS A 89 20.81 1.12 -4.78
N TYR A 90 19.56 1.56 -4.84
CA TYR A 90 18.45 0.85 -4.23
C TYR A 90 17.55 0.25 -5.30
N SER A 91 17.29 -1.05 -5.26
CA SER A 91 16.35 -1.70 -6.17
C SER A 91 15.16 -2.29 -5.44
N ARG A 92 13.99 -2.28 -6.10
CA ARG A 92 12.76 -2.85 -5.54
C ARG A 92 12.39 -4.11 -6.29
N THR A 93 12.69 -5.25 -5.68
CA THR A 93 12.27 -6.55 -6.18
C THR A 93 10.74 -6.67 -6.13
N GLN A 94 10.18 -7.61 -6.90
CA GLN A 94 8.74 -7.87 -6.90
C GLN A 94 8.21 -8.24 -5.51
N THR A 95 9.01 -8.99 -4.72
CA THR A 95 8.69 -9.37 -3.34
C THR A 95 8.60 -8.16 -2.43
N LEU A 96 9.55 -7.21 -2.52
CA LEU A 96 9.53 -5.99 -1.71
C LEU A 96 8.39 -5.05 -2.11
N LYS A 97 8.02 -5.03 -3.39
CA LYS A 97 6.84 -4.31 -3.87
C LYS A 97 5.55 -4.91 -3.31
N ALA A 98 5.42 -6.24 -3.29
CA ALA A 98 4.29 -6.93 -2.67
C ALA A 98 4.22 -6.65 -1.16
N LYS A 99 5.36 -6.68 -0.46
CA LYS A 99 5.48 -6.31 0.95
C LYS A 99 4.97 -4.88 1.21
N LEU A 100 5.37 -3.91 0.38
CA LEU A 100 4.88 -2.53 0.46
C LEU A 100 3.36 -2.45 0.27
N HIS A 101 2.82 -3.15 -0.73
CA HIS A 101 1.37 -3.19 -0.98
C HIS A 101 0.59 -3.79 0.19
N MET A 102 1.09 -4.87 0.81
CA MET A 102 0.48 -5.42 2.02
C MET A 102 0.46 -4.41 3.18
N HIS A 103 1.57 -3.70 3.42
CA HIS A 103 1.61 -2.68 4.48
C HIS A 103 0.62 -1.54 4.22
N ILE A 104 0.47 -1.11 2.96
CA ILE A 104 -0.51 -0.11 2.54
C ILE A 104 -1.93 -0.58 2.83
N VAL A 105 -2.28 -1.83 2.49
CA VAL A 105 -3.61 -2.40 2.76
C VAL A 105 -3.90 -2.47 4.26
N VAL A 106 -2.96 -2.97 5.06
CA VAL A 106 -3.11 -3.04 6.53
C VAL A 106 -3.30 -1.65 7.13
N LEU A 107 -2.49 -0.68 6.72
CA LEU A 107 -2.60 0.69 7.23
C LEU A 107 -3.94 1.34 6.83
N ALA A 108 -4.42 1.09 5.62
CA ALA A 108 -5.72 1.54 5.15
C ALA A 108 -6.88 0.90 5.95
N LEU A 109 -6.78 -0.39 6.31
CA LEU A 109 -7.74 -1.06 7.20
C LEU A 109 -7.74 -0.45 8.60
N LEU A 110 -6.57 -0.12 9.16
CA LEU A 110 -6.48 0.54 10.46
C LEU A 110 -7.14 1.93 10.45
N LEU A 111 -7.03 2.66 9.34
CA LEU A 111 -7.68 3.95 9.16
C LEU A 111 -9.20 3.81 8.99
N GLY A 112 -9.65 2.76 8.32
CA GLY A 112 -11.06 2.42 8.12
C GLY A 112 -11.68 1.54 9.21
N ARG A 113 -11.03 1.39 10.37
CA ARG A 113 -11.51 0.59 11.52
C ARG A 113 -11.89 -0.85 11.15
N GLY A 114 -11.05 -1.50 10.35
CA GLY A 114 -11.25 -2.88 9.90
C GLY A 114 -12.11 -3.00 8.64
N ILE A 115 -12.57 -1.89 8.07
CA ILE A 115 -13.31 -1.87 6.80
C ILE A 115 -12.53 -1.06 5.78
N LEU A 116 -12.44 -1.56 4.55
CA LEU A 116 -11.72 -0.90 3.46
C LEU A 116 -12.49 -1.01 2.15
N ASP A 117 -12.71 0.13 1.49
CA ASP A 117 -13.12 0.15 0.08
C ASP A 117 -11.90 -0.10 -0.81
N LEU A 118 -11.88 -1.26 -1.45
CA LEU A 118 -10.77 -1.67 -2.30
C LEU A 118 -10.73 -0.87 -3.61
N ASN A 119 -11.85 -0.31 -4.08
CA ASN A 119 -11.87 0.43 -5.34
C ASN A 119 -11.08 1.74 -5.27
N LEU A 120 -11.20 2.48 -4.17
CA LEU A 120 -10.44 3.71 -3.94
C LEU A 120 -8.95 3.42 -3.84
N LEU A 121 -8.57 2.44 -3.02
CA LEU A 121 -7.16 2.10 -2.83
C LEU A 121 -6.54 1.48 -4.09
N ARG A 122 -7.32 0.74 -4.88
CA ARG A 122 -6.92 0.20 -6.18
C ARG A 122 -6.54 1.28 -7.17
N GLN A 123 -7.33 2.35 -7.26
CA GLN A 123 -7.05 3.48 -8.14
C GLN A 123 -5.73 4.14 -7.76
N ASP A 124 -5.49 4.31 -6.46
CA ASP A 124 -4.26 4.92 -5.96
C ASP A 124 -3.01 4.05 -6.18
N LEU A 125 -3.15 2.73 -6.05
CA LEU A 125 -2.07 1.75 -6.25
C LEU A 125 -1.86 1.34 -7.71
N GLN A 126 -2.80 1.64 -8.60
CA GLN A 126 -2.82 1.19 -10.00
C GLN A 126 -2.71 -0.34 -10.14
N VAL A 127 -3.37 -1.07 -9.22
CA VAL A 127 -3.36 -2.54 -9.19
C VAL A 127 -4.64 -3.08 -9.87
N PRO A 128 -4.59 -4.21 -10.61
CA PRO A 128 -5.81 -4.84 -11.13
C PRO A 128 -6.75 -5.31 -10.01
N PRO A 129 -8.09 -5.30 -10.20
CA PRO A 129 -9.05 -5.72 -9.17
C PRO A 129 -8.75 -7.10 -8.58
N VAL A 130 -8.43 -8.08 -9.43
CA VAL A 130 -8.11 -9.46 -9.02
C VAL A 130 -6.88 -9.51 -8.09
N LYS A 131 -5.86 -8.71 -8.37
CA LYS A 131 -4.66 -8.65 -7.51
C LYS A 131 -4.95 -7.91 -6.21
N MET A 132 -5.81 -6.91 -6.25
CA MET A 132 -6.21 -6.16 -5.06
C MET A 132 -7.02 -7.02 -4.08
N THR A 133 -7.94 -7.84 -4.59
CA THR A 133 -8.72 -8.78 -3.77
C THR A 133 -7.85 -9.89 -3.21
N ALA A 134 -6.87 -10.40 -3.98
CA ALA A 134 -5.87 -11.35 -3.49
C ALA A 134 -5.05 -10.75 -2.34
N LEU A 135 -4.51 -9.54 -2.51
CA LEU A 135 -3.77 -8.82 -1.44
C LEU A 135 -4.62 -8.65 -0.18
N ALA A 136 -5.89 -8.26 -0.31
CA ALA A 136 -6.78 -8.13 0.83
C ALA A 136 -7.00 -9.48 1.57
N ARG A 137 -7.18 -10.57 0.82
CA ARG A 137 -7.31 -11.92 1.42
C ARG A 137 -6.04 -12.38 2.10
N GLU A 138 -4.87 -12.11 1.53
CA GLU A 138 -3.57 -12.40 2.14
C GLU A 138 -3.39 -11.70 3.50
N THR A 139 -3.99 -10.52 3.69
CA THR A 139 -4.02 -9.82 4.98
C THR A 139 -5.04 -10.35 5.99
N GLY A 140 -5.75 -11.44 5.67
CA GLY A 140 -6.76 -12.05 6.54
C GLY A 140 -8.16 -11.43 6.40
N CYS A 141 -8.39 -10.58 5.39
CA CYS A 141 -9.69 -9.96 5.18
C CYS A 141 -10.65 -10.87 4.41
N THR A 142 -11.93 -10.78 4.76
CA THR A 142 -13.01 -11.25 3.89
C THR A 142 -13.31 -10.17 2.86
N VAL A 143 -13.41 -10.53 1.58
CA VAL A 143 -13.76 -9.59 0.51
C VAL A 143 -15.21 -9.83 0.09
N GLU A 144 -16.04 -8.83 0.30
CA GLU A 144 -17.45 -8.79 -0.07
C GLU A 144 -17.59 -7.99 -1.39
N THR A 145 -18.38 -8.50 -2.33
CA THR A 145 -18.66 -7.80 -3.59
C THR A 145 -20.14 -7.41 -3.62
N ARG A 146 -20.44 -6.11 -3.68
CA ARG A 146 -21.80 -5.59 -3.72
C ARG A 146 -22.11 -5.04 -5.11
N GLY A 147 -23.11 -5.56 -5.80
CA GLY A 147 -23.53 -5.07 -7.14
C GLY A 147 -22.99 -5.84 -8.35
N GLY A 148 -22.68 -7.13 -8.22
CA GLY A 148 -22.29 -8.00 -9.35
C GLY A 148 -20.84 -7.87 -9.80
N LYS A 149 -20.53 -8.27 -11.06
CA LYS A 149 -19.14 -8.38 -11.58
C LYS A 149 -18.34 -7.07 -11.60
N ASN A 150 -19.03 -5.92 -11.67
CA ASN A 150 -18.42 -4.58 -11.61
C ASN A 150 -18.75 -3.84 -10.30
N GLY A 151 -19.19 -4.58 -9.28
CA GLY A 151 -19.64 -4.04 -8.01
C GLY A 151 -18.52 -3.45 -7.16
N THR A 152 -18.91 -2.81 -6.05
CA THR A 152 -17.97 -2.31 -5.08
C THR A 152 -17.36 -3.47 -4.31
N HIS A 153 -16.03 -3.58 -4.34
CA HIS A 153 -15.28 -4.57 -3.58
C HIS A 153 -14.91 -3.97 -2.21
N ARG A 154 -15.45 -4.55 -1.15
CA ARG A 154 -15.21 -4.14 0.24
C ARG A 154 -14.42 -5.23 0.94
N ALA A 155 -13.29 -4.87 1.54
CA ALA A 155 -12.56 -5.74 2.45
C ALA A 155 -13.00 -5.47 3.89
N VAL A 156 -13.24 -6.54 4.64
CA VAL A 156 -13.63 -6.50 6.05
C VAL A 156 -12.72 -7.44 6.84
N LEU A 157 -12.07 -6.92 7.86
CA LEU A 157 -11.30 -7.69 8.83
C LEU A 157 -12.28 -8.29 9.85
N LYS A 158 -12.51 -9.60 9.76
CA LYS A 158 -13.36 -10.35 10.68
C LYS A 158 -12.49 -11.15 11.64
N LEU A 159 -12.96 -11.33 12.87
CA LEU A 159 -12.34 -12.21 13.87
C LEU A 159 -13.16 -13.50 13.99
N PRO A 160 -12.52 -14.68 14.10
CA PRO A 160 -11.09 -14.92 14.00
C PRO A 160 -10.54 -14.63 12.59
N LEU A 161 -9.26 -14.27 12.50
CA LEU A 161 -8.62 -13.97 11.21
C LEU A 161 -8.60 -15.22 10.33
N ASN A 162 -8.95 -15.06 9.05
CA ASN A 162 -8.97 -16.16 8.10
C ASN A 162 -7.90 -15.95 7.01
N PHE A 163 -6.83 -16.72 7.07
CA PHE A 163 -5.76 -16.67 6.06
C PHE A 163 -5.95 -17.77 5.02
N PRO A 164 -5.67 -17.50 3.73
CA PRO A 164 -5.76 -18.51 2.70
C PRO A 164 -4.79 -19.65 3.00
N VAL A 165 -5.31 -20.89 3.05
CA VAL A 165 -4.48 -22.09 3.17
C VAL A 165 -3.60 -22.18 1.93
N GLN A 166 -2.28 -22.18 2.10
CA GLN A 166 -1.36 -22.41 1.00
C GLN A 166 -1.65 -23.80 0.41
N GLN A 167 -2.24 -23.84 -0.79
CA GLN A 167 -2.43 -25.09 -1.50
C GLN A 167 -1.03 -25.62 -1.87
N LYS A 168 -0.60 -26.71 -1.22
CA LYS A 168 0.58 -27.47 -1.65
C LYS A 168 0.43 -27.75 -3.15
N ALA A 169 1.44 -27.38 -3.94
CA ALA A 169 1.44 -27.56 -5.38
C ALA A 169 1.11 -29.03 -5.72
N LYS A 170 -0.10 -29.27 -6.23
CA LYS A 170 -0.47 -30.57 -6.81
C LYS A 170 0.26 -30.71 -8.14
N GLY A 171 1.29 -31.56 -8.17
CA GLY A 171 1.75 -32.20 -9.41
C GLY A 171 3.23 -32.03 -9.76
N GLN A 172 4.09 -32.84 -9.14
CA GLN A 172 5.08 -33.58 -9.93
C GLN A 172 4.54 -35.01 -10.06
N LYS A 173 3.77 -35.25 -11.13
CA LYS A 173 3.55 -36.63 -11.59
C LYS A 173 4.92 -37.14 -12.04
N ALA A 174 5.46 -38.08 -11.30
CA ALA A 174 6.63 -38.87 -11.70
C ALA A 174 6.34 -39.47 -13.08
N ARG A 175 7.08 -39.01 -14.09
CA ARG A 175 7.31 -39.78 -15.32
C ARG A 175 8.22 -40.95 -14.90
N ARG A 176 7.66 -42.15 -14.86
CA ARG A 176 8.39 -43.40 -15.03
C ARG A 176 8.13 -43.89 -16.45
#